data_AF-A0A9N9UKM6-F1
#
_entry.id   AF-A0A9N9UKM6-F1
#
_cell.length_a   1.000
_cell.length_b   1.000
_cell.length_c   1.000
_cell.angle_alpha   90.00
_cell.angle_beta   90.00
_cell.angle_gamma   90.00
#
_symmetry.space_group_name_H-M   'P 1'
#
loop_
_entity.id
_entity.type
_entity.pdbx_description
1 polymer ?
#
loop_
_entity_poly.entity_id
_entity_poly.type
_entity_poly.pdbx_seq_one_letter_code
_entity_poly.pdbx_strand_id
1 'polypeptide(L)'
;MASSESAKTSTRNTTGKTLSPSSNGNVLDVPNSFIVDSNVLGKFPGGTKIISAHETVASAWTTTAQLQVQIDDGSEETYFLKLASGDHGRIMIEGEFNSMSELYACAPDFVPEPHSWGRYAKGNPDTYFFLSQFLKMDHTMPDPEYLCSKLARLHHDSNSPTGKFGFHSTTCQGRTSQCVGWEENWTVFFAKLLQHVIDLDLEVNGYWEPLDKVKKRLIKHVIPRLLDALISDGRSIKPSLLHSDLWEGNTGTLATNGRVYIFDAASFYAHNEMEVANWRGYYNKISDEVYTKTYLSYFPPSEPKAEWEDRNRLYSVYYNVIYSVNHESQGTAVRQLAFSDMYYLVNKFAPFPEGEAPPHLQESEIASLSAERDHTLA
;
A
#
# COMPACT_ATOMS: atom_id res chain seq x y z
N MET A 1 65.30 -23.85 -26.45
CA MET A 1 63.92 -23.38 -26.64
C MET A 1 63.67 -22.35 -25.54
N ALA A 2 64.01 -21.07 -25.64
CA ALA A 2 63.80 -20.04 -26.66
C ALA A 2 62.31 -19.83 -27.00
N SER A 3 61.79 -18.67 -26.58
CA SER A 3 60.69 -17.83 -27.14
C SER A 3 59.91 -17.16 -25.99
N SER A 4 60.30 -15.99 -25.46
CA SER A 4 60.22 -14.61 -25.97
C SER A 4 58.79 -14.01 -26.00
N GLU A 5 58.54 -13.13 -25.03
CA GLU A 5 57.44 -12.16 -24.96
C GLU A 5 57.49 -11.14 -26.11
N SER A 6 56.33 -10.65 -26.54
CA SER A 6 56.22 -9.36 -27.23
C SER A 6 54.88 -8.68 -26.91
N ALA A 7 54.96 -7.54 -26.24
CA ALA A 7 53.87 -6.58 -26.10
C ALA A 7 53.80 -5.68 -27.35
N LYS A 8 52.59 -5.37 -27.82
CA LYS A 8 52.33 -4.26 -28.75
C LYS A 8 51.07 -3.49 -28.35
N THR A 9 51.31 -2.22 -28.07
CA THR A 9 50.40 -1.09 -27.98
C THR A 9 49.64 -0.86 -29.30
N SER A 10 48.40 -0.38 -29.22
CA SER A 10 47.71 0.25 -30.35
C SER A 10 46.77 1.35 -29.85
N THR A 11 47.16 2.59 -30.14
CA THR A 11 46.36 3.81 -30.10
C THR A 11 45.63 3.99 -31.42
N ARG A 12 44.37 4.47 -31.40
CA ARG A 12 43.73 5.10 -32.56
C ARG A 12 42.80 6.23 -32.16
N ASN A 13 43.23 7.45 -32.49
CA ASN A 13 42.41 8.63 -32.71
C ASN A 13 41.65 8.49 -34.04
N THR A 14 40.41 8.98 -34.11
CA THR A 14 39.89 9.62 -35.33
C THR A 14 38.90 10.73 -35.00
N THR A 15 39.07 11.80 -35.77
CA THR A 15 38.50 13.14 -35.76
C THR A 15 37.05 13.27 -36.24
N GLY A 16 36.35 14.21 -35.61
CA GLY A 16 35.34 15.17 -36.11
C GLY A 16 34.57 14.95 -37.42
N LYS A 17 33.24 15.07 -37.32
CA LYS A 17 32.39 15.70 -38.34
C LYS A 17 31.24 16.46 -37.68
N THR A 18 31.25 17.77 -37.87
CA THR A 18 30.17 18.73 -37.62
C THR A 18 29.07 18.58 -38.67
N LEU A 19 27.83 18.41 -38.23
CA LEU A 19 26.60 18.73 -38.97
C LEU A 19 25.56 19.21 -37.94
N SER A 20 25.03 20.41 -38.16
CA SER A 20 23.85 20.99 -37.48
C SER A 20 22.73 21.20 -38.51
N PRO A 21 21.51 21.59 -38.11
CA PRO A 21 20.57 20.91 -37.23
C PRO A 21 19.28 20.53 -37.99
N SER A 22 18.57 19.47 -37.57
CA SER A 22 17.16 19.31 -37.97
C SER A 22 16.27 19.40 -36.74
N SER A 23 15.54 20.51 -36.71
CA SER A 23 14.44 20.86 -35.81
C SER A 23 13.42 19.73 -35.63
N ASN A 24 13.09 19.40 -34.39
CA ASN A 24 11.77 18.91 -34.00
C ASN A 24 11.55 19.08 -32.48
N GLY A 25 10.71 20.05 -32.13
CA GLY A 25 9.79 20.10 -30.98
C GLY A 25 10.28 19.67 -29.58
N ASN A 26 10.68 20.67 -28.80
CA ASN A 26 10.54 20.81 -27.33
C ASN A 26 10.73 19.56 -26.45
N VAL A 27 12.00 19.28 -26.15
CA VAL A 27 12.42 18.59 -24.93
C VAL A 27 13.19 19.63 -24.11
N LEU A 28 12.70 19.96 -22.91
CA LEU A 28 13.40 20.91 -22.02
C LEU A 28 14.47 20.12 -21.26
N ASP A 29 15.72 20.28 -21.69
CA ASP A 29 16.89 19.62 -21.14
C ASP A 29 17.43 20.47 -19.97
N VAL A 30 17.22 20.03 -18.73
CA VAL A 30 17.77 20.68 -17.52
C VAL A 30 18.83 19.75 -16.93
N PRO A 31 20.00 20.23 -16.44
CA PRO A 31 21.06 19.34 -15.96
C PRO A 31 20.59 18.52 -14.73
N ASN A 32 20.80 17.20 -14.75
CA ASN A 32 20.28 16.20 -13.79
C ASN A 32 18.74 16.01 -13.80
N SER A 33 18.08 16.32 -14.93
CA SER A 33 16.62 16.33 -15.02
C SER A 33 15.98 14.96 -15.07
N PHE A 34 15.12 14.72 -14.09
CA PHE A 34 13.97 13.86 -14.31
C PHE A 34 13.13 14.47 -15.46
N ILE A 35 12.97 13.74 -16.57
CA ILE A 35 12.24 14.24 -17.74
C ILE A 35 10.74 14.19 -17.45
N VAL A 36 10.10 15.34 -17.48
CA VAL A 36 8.67 15.48 -17.22
C VAL A 36 7.89 15.46 -18.55
N ASP A 37 6.93 14.55 -18.66
CA ASP A 37 6.10 14.39 -19.85
C ASP A 37 5.11 15.55 -20.04
N SER A 38 4.78 15.87 -21.30
CA SER A 38 3.88 16.98 -21.64
C SER A 38 2.48 16.84 -21.04
N ASN A 39 1.97 15.63 -20.82
CA ASN A 39 0.68 15.42 -20.18
C ASN A 39 0.71 15.73 -18.68
N VAL A 40 1.88 15.66 -18.03
CA VAL A 40 2.06 16.13 -16.65
C VAL A 40 1.97 17.66 -16.64
N LEU A 41 2.70 18.34 -17.54
CA LEU A 41 2.63 19.79 -17.66
C LEU A 41 1.21 20.27 -18.02
N GLY A 42 0.50 19.51 -18.85
CA GLY A 42 -0.89 19.79 -19.22
C GLY A 42 -1.91 19.68 -18.07
N LYS A 43 -1.50 19.26 -16.86
CA LYS A 43 -2.34 19.32 -15.66
C LYS A 43 -2.29 20.66 -14.94
N PHE A 44 -1.34 21.52 -15.28
CA PHE A 44 -1.21 22.85 -14.69
C PHE A 44 -1.89 23.91 -15.58
N PRO A 45 -2.21 25.09 -15.04
CA PRO A 45 -2.67 26.22 -15.84
C PRO A 45 -1.72 26.52 -17.01
N GLY A 46 -2.26 27.03 -18.11
CA GLY A 46 -1.47 27.44 -19.27
C GLY A 46 -0.36 28.40 -18.87
N GLY A 47 0.80 28.30 -19.54
CA GLY A 47 1.97 29.15 -19.31
C GLY A 47 2.87 28.74 -18.13
N THR A 48 2.43 27.78 -17.31
CA THR A 48 3.26 27.14 -16.27
C THR A 48 4.59 26.64 -16.83
N LYS A 49 5.68 26.89 -16.10
CA LYS A 49 7.04 26.44 -16.46
C LYS A 49 7.58 25.48 -15.40
N ILE A 50 8.24 24.42 -15.85
CA ILE A 50 8.99 23.55 -14.96
C ILE A 50 10.32 24.23 -14.63
N ILE A 51 10.55 24.50 -13.34
CA ILE A 51 11.82 25.07 -12.86
C ILE A 51 12.84 23.94 -12.67
N SER A 52 12.43 22.89 -11.97
CA SER A 52 13.29 21.76 -11.64
C SER A 52 12.46 20.48 -11.46
N ALA A 53 13.09 19.34 -11.72
CA ALA A 53 12.53 18.03 -11.45
C ALA A 53 13.66 17.09 -11.00
N HIS A 54 13.54 16.57 -9.78
CA HIS A 54 14.55 15.75 -9.13
C HIS A 54 13.95 14.42 -8.71
N GLU A 55 14.53 13.33 -9.18
CA GLU A 55 14.17 12.00 -8.68
C GLU A 55 14.53 11.92 -7.18
N THR A 56 13.58 11.51 -6.35
CA THR A 56 13.74 11.49 -4.89
C THR A 56 14.10 10.11 -4.39
N VAL A 57 13.29 9.11 -4.72
CA VAL A 57 13.47 7.70 -4.33
C VAL A 57 12.75 6.81 -5.35
N ALA A 58 13.42 5.80 -5.90
CA ALA A 58 12.72 4.72 -6.58
C ALA A 58 12.23 3.71 -5.53
N SER A 59 10.93 3.43 -5.51
CA SER A 59 10.44 2.20 -4.87
C SER A 59 10.64 1.04 -5.86
N ALA A 60 10.46 -0.19 -5.39
CA ALA A 60 10.42 -1.39 -6.22
C ALA A 60 9.52 -1.27 -7.47
N TRP A 61 8.45 -0.47 -7.39
CA TRP A 61 7.35 -0.45 -8.38
C TRP A 61 7.13 0.91 -9.04
N THR A 62 7.66 1.97 -8.44
CA THR A 62 7.38 3.34 -8.84
C THR A 62 8.62 4.21 -8.85
N THR A 63 8.73 5.08 -9.83
CA THR A 63 9.69 6.18 -9.81
C THR A 63 9.04 7.39 -9.17
N THR A 64 9.71 8.04 -8.21
CA THR A 64 9.19 9.26 -7.58
C THR A 64 10.10 10.45 -7.84
N ALA A 65 9.51 11.63 -8.00
CA ALA A 65 10.23 12.88 -8.20
C ALA A 65 9.57 14.03 -7.46
N GLN A 66 10.41 14.98 -7.06
CA GLN A 66 10.02 16.32 -6.67
C GLN A 66 9.97 17.19 -7.93
N LEU A 67 8.84 17.83 -8.19
CA LEU A 67 8.60 18.70 -9.33
C LEU A 67 8.36 20.13 -8.85
N GLN A 68 9.23 21.07 -9.21
CA GLN A 68 9.04 22.49 -8.95
C GLN A 68 8.54 23.18 -10.21
N VAL A 69 7.44 23.92 -10.08
CA VAL A 69 6.81 24.67 -11.16
C VAL A 69 6.71 26.15 -10.81
N GLN A 70 6.77 27.00 -11.81
CA GLN A 70 6.40 28.41 -11.74
C GLN A 70 5.08 28.61 -12.47
N ILE A 71 4.06 29.08 -11.77
CA ILE A 71 2.76 29.43 -12.34
C ILE A 71 2.86 30.82 -13.01
N ASP A 72 1.91 31.15 -13.87
CA ASP A 72 1.88 32.39 -14.68
C ASP A 72 1.99 33.69 -13.88
N ASP A 73 1.53 33.70 -12.63
CA ASP A 73 1.64 34.86 -11.73
C ASP A 73 3.04 35.02 -11.12
N GLY A 74 3.97 34.11 -11.45
CA GLY A 74 5.33 34.05 -10.94
C GLY A 74 5.49 33.29 -9.63
N SER A 75 4.39 32.79 -9.04
CA SER A 75 4.47 31.95 -7.85
C SER A 75 5.15 30.62 -8.15
N GLU A 76 5.90 30.11 -7.18
CA GLU A 76 6.58 28.81 -7.27
C GLU A 76 5.91 27.80 -6.35
N GLU A 77 5.61 26.63 -6.89
CA GLU A 77 4.96 25.54 -6.19
C GLU A 77 5.75 24.25 -6.37
N THR A 78 5.64 23.33 -5.41
CA THR A 78 6.35 22.06 -5.42
C THR A 78 5.37 20.90 -5.27
N TYR A 79 5.54 19.91 -6.14
CA TYR A 79 4.68 18.73 -6.26
C TYR A 79 5.49 17.46 -6.09
N PHE A 80 4.86 16.46 -5.51
CA PHE A 80 5.32 15.08 -5.56
C PHE A 80 4.74 14.43 -6.80
N LEU A 81 5.59 13.75 -7.58
CA LEU A 81 5.25 13.03 -8.78
C LEU A 81 5.62 11.57 -8.61
N LYS A 82 4.65 10.67 -8.77
CA LYS A 82 4.86 9.21 -8.75
C LYS A 82 4.48 8.62 -10.09
N LEU A 83 5.33 7.73 -10.61
CA LEU A 83 5.14 7.06 -11.90
C LEU A 83 5.05 5.55 -11.74
N ALA A 84 4.20 4.92 -12.54
CA ALA A 84 4.17 3.47 -12.71
C ALA A 84 3.86 3.12 -14.18
N SER A 85 4.41 2.00 -14.67
CA SER A 85 4.26 1.59 -16.08
C SER A 85 3.50 0.28 -16.27
N GLY A 86 2.96 0.07 -17.47
CA GLY A 86 2.16 -1.09 -17.86
C GLY A 86 0.73 -1.06 -17.32
N ASP A 87 -0.03 -2.11 -17.61
CA ASP A 87 -1.45 -2.22 -17.21
C ASP A 87 -1.64 -2.15 -15.69
N HIS A 88 -0.73 -2.77 -14.93
CA HIS A 88 -0.72 -2.69 -13.47
C HIS A 88 -0.47 -1.25 -12.98
N GLY A 89 0.39 -0.50 -13.68
CA GLY A 89 0.69 0.90 -13.36
C GLY A 89 -0.54 1.80 -13.45
N ARG A 90 -1.44 1.53 -14.42
CA ARG A 90 -2.71 2.28 -14.52
C ARG A 90 -3.55 2.10 -13.26
N ILE A 91 -3.80 0.84 -12.88
CA ILE A 91 -4.69 0.50 -11.76
C ILE A 91 -4.11 1.04 -10.45
N MET A 92 -2.80 0.91 -10.26
CA MET A 92 -2.09 1.43 -9.08
C MET A 92 -2.25 2.95 -8.95
N ILE A 93 -1.91 3.70 -10.00
CA ILE A 93 -1.93 5.16 -9.98
C ILE A 93 -3.36 5.71 -9.87
N GLU A 94 -4.31 5.14 -10.61
CA GLU A 94 -5.72 5.52 -10.53
C GLU A 94 -6.30 5.20 -9.14
N GLY A 95 -5.99 4.03 -8.59
CA GLY A 95 -6.41 3.61 -7.26
C GLY A 95 -5.86 4.51 -6.16
N GLU A 96 -4.56 4.83 -6.19
CA GLU A 96 -3.92 5.73 -5.23
C GLU A 96 -4.51 7.14 -5.31
N PHE A 97 -4.67 7.71 -6.51
CA PHE A 97 -5.29 9.03 -6.67
C PHE A 97 -6.70 9.08 -6.07
N ASN A 98 -7.54 8.08 -6.36
CA ASN A 98 -8.90 8.01 -5.82
C ASN A 98 -8.90 7.82 -4.29
N SER A 99 -7.98 7.01 -3.77
CA SER A 99 -7.82 6.80 -2.32
C SER A 99 -7.44 8.09 -1.61
N MET A 100 -6.40 8.76 -2.10
CA MET A 100 -5.92 10.02 -1.53
C MET A 100 -6.94 11.14 -1.67
N SER A 101 -7.71 11.18 -2.77
CA SER A 101 -8.78 12.17 -2.97
C SER A 101 -9.88 12.02 -1.93
N GLU A 102 -10.31 10.79 -1.65
CA GLU A 102 -11.38 10.56 -0.69
C GLU A 102 -10.90 10.74 0.77
N LEU A 103 -9.64 10.38 1.05
CA LEU A 103 -9.01 10.70 2.33
C LEU A 103 -8.89 12.22 2.54
N TYR A 104 -8.48 12.98 1.52
CA TYR A 104 -8.32 14.43 1.62
C TYR A 104 -9.66 15.13 1.80
N ALA A 105 -10.72 14.66 1.12
CA ALA A 105 -12.07 15.20 1.31
C ALA A 105 -12.57 15.03 2.76
N CYS A 106 -12.19 13.94 3.43
CA CYS A 106 -12.58 13.67 4.81
C CYS A 106 -11.62 14.29 5.86
N ALA A 107 -10.31 14.34 5.57
CA ALA A 107 -9.27 14.72 6.52
C ALA A 107 -8.13 15.49 5.83
N PRO A 108 -8.38 16.73 5.35
CA PRO A 108 -7.42 17.50 4.53
C PRO A 108 -6.16 17.90 5.30
N ASP A 109 -6.17 17.84 6.63
CA ASP A 109 -5.00 18.11 7.48
C ASP A 109 -4.22 16.84 7.87
N PHE A 110 -4.56 15.69 7.28
CA PHE A 110 -3.95 14.39 7.60
C PHE A 110 -3.33 13.69 6.39
N VAL A 111 -3.61 14.14 5.16
CA VAL A 111 -3.02 13.62 3.94
C VAL A 111 -2.54 14.76 3.03
N PRO A 112 -1.49 14.56 2.20
CA PRO A 112 -1.12 15.52 1.17
C PRO A 112 -2.26 15.73 0.18
N GLU A 113 -2.45 16.98 -0.28
CA GLU A 113 -3.49 17.28 -1.27
C GLU A 113 -3.22 16.59 -2.61
N PRO A 114 -4.11 15.70 -3.09
CA PRO A 114 -3.97 15.11 -4.41
C PRO A 114 -4.31 16.17 -5.47
N HIS A 115 -3.43 16.33 -6.45
CA HIS A 115 -3.62 17.31 -7.53
C HIS A 115 -4.27 16.67 -8.75
N SER A 116 -3.67 15.58 -9.28
CA SER A 116 -4.18 14.94 -10.49
C SER A 116 -3.52 13.59 -10.75
N TRP A 117 -4.08 12.82 -11.68
CA TRP A 117 -3.39 11.68 -12.29
C TRP A 117 -3.59 11.66 -13.80
N GLY A 118 -2.85 10.81 -14.49
CA GLY A 118 -3.04 10.59 -15.92
C GLY A 118 -2.05 9.61 -16.54
N ARG A 119 -2.08 9.55 -17.87
CA ARG A 119 -1.14 8.78 -18.69
C ARG A 119 -0.16 9.73 -19.37
N TYR A 120 1.11 9.34 -19.46
CA TYR A 120 2.11 10.05 -20.26
C TYR A 120 1.70 10.10 -21.74
N ALA A 121 2.06 11.18 -22.43
CA ALA A 121 1.81 11.33 -23.86
C ALA A 121 2.59 10.29 -24.66
N LYS A 122 3.79 9.93 -24.19
CA LYS A 122 4.64 8.90 -24.79
C LYS A 122 5.23 8.01 -23.71
N GLY A 123 5.12 6.70 -23.91
CA GLY A 123 5.75 5.68 -23.08
C GLY A 123 5.69 4.34 -23.83
N ASN A 124 6.74 3.54 -23.72
CA ASN A 124 6.69 2.13 -24.09
C ASN A 124 7.47 1.32 -23.05
N PRO A 125 6.79 0.59 -22.14
CA PRO A 125 5.33 0.44 -22.02
C PRO A 125 4.62 1.75 -21.63
N ASP A 126 3.28 1.77 -21.69
CA ASP A 126 2.48 2.91 -21.24
C ASP A 126 2.82 3.28 -19.79
N THR A 127 3.02 4.57 -19.51
CA THR A 127 3.36 5.09 -18.18
C THR A 127 2.26 5.99 -17.66
N TYR A 128 1.96 5.88 -16.38
CA TYR A 128 0.93 6.61 -15.66
C TYR A 128 1.56 7.40 -14.52
N PHE A 129 0.93 8.50 -14.13
CA PHE A 129 1.44 9.40 -13.11
C PHE A 129 0.37 9.84 -12.12
N PHE A 130 0.80 10.03 -10.87
CA PHE A 130 0.07 10.69 -9.80
C PHE A 130 0.83 11.94 -9.36
N LEU A 131 0.12 13.06 -9.21
CA LEU A 131 0.63 14.33 -8.70
C LEU A 131 -0.10 14.69 -7.41
N SER A 132 0.66 15.12 -6.40
CA SER A 132 0.14 15.64 -5.14
C SER A 132 1.02 16.74 -4.57
N GLN A 133 0.52 17.43 -3.54
CA GLN A 133 1.27 18.40 -2.75
C GLN A 133 2.58 17.78 -2.26
N PHE A 134 3.69 18.49 -2.49
CA PHE A 134 4.96 18.11 -1.87
C PHE A 134 5.02 18.61 -0.44
N LEU A 135 5.23 17.68 0.50
CA LEU A 135 5.45 17.98 1.90
C LEU A 135 6.84 17.50 2.31
N LYS A 136 7.65 18.39 2.87
CA LYS A 136 8.98 18.04 3.40
C LYS A 136 8.85 17.37 4.76
N MET A 137 8.62 16.06 4.72
CA MET A 137 8.47 15.22 5.91
C MET A 137 9.81 14.58 6.30
N ASP A 138 9.98 14.32 7.59
CA ASP A 138 10.89 13.27 8.04
C ASP A 138 10.14 11.93 8.20
N HIS A 139 10.89 10.83 8.20
CA HIS A 139 10.38 9.47 8.32
C HIS A 139 10.65 8.90 9.72
N THR A 140 10.60 9.75 10.74
CA THR A 140 10.64 9.27 12.12
C THR A 140 9.33 8.57 12.48
N MET A 141 9.34 7.74 13.52
CA MET A 141 8.10 7.13 14.01
C MET A 141 7.08 8.23 14.34
N PRO A 142 5.84 8.15 13.83
CA PRO A 142 4.83 9.15 14.09
C PRO A 142 4.48 9.17 15.57
N ASP A 143 4.24 10.36 16.13
CA ASP A 143 3.74 10.46 17.49
C ASP A 143 2.39 9.68 17.61
N PRO A 144 2.27 8.71 18.54
CA PRO A 144 1.07 7.88 18.63
C PRO A 144 -0.20 8.68 18.86
N GLU A 145 -0.13 9.75 19.64
CA GLU A 145 -1.29 10.59 19.95
C GLU A 145 -1.79 11.31 18.70
N TYR A 146 -0.90 11.93 17.93
CA TYR A 146 -1.26 12.59 16.68
C TYR A 146 -1.79 11.62 15.63
N LEU A 147 -1.12 10.49 15.41
CA LEU A 147 -1.55 9.51 14.42
C LEU A 147 -2.92 8.92 14.78
N CYS A 148 -3.05 8.39 16.00
CA CYS A 148 -4.21 7.63 16.41
C CYS A 148 -5.45 8.51 16.61
N SER A 149 -5.32 9.72 17.14
CA SER A 149 -6.45 10.64 17.29
C SER A 149 -7.02 11.07 15.92
N LYS A 150 -6.16 11.39 14.95
CA LYS A 150 -6.59 11.75 13.58
C LYS A 150 -7.18 10.56 12.84
N LEU A 151 -6.59 9.37 13.00
CA LEU A 151 -7.10 8.14 12.38
C LEU A 151 -8.48 7.76 12.95
N ALA A 152 -8.65 7.83 14.27
CA ALA A 152 -9.95 7.58 14.89
C ALA A 152 -11.01 8.59 14.42
N ARG A 153 -10.64 9.88 14.30
CA ARG A 153 -11.52 10.91 13.73
C ARG A 153 -11.88 10.58 12.28
N LEU A 154 -10.93 10.24 11.42
CA LEU A 154 -11.19 9.83 10.03
C LEU A 154 -12.19 8.66 9.97
N HIS A 155 -11.99 7.61 10.75
CA HIS A 155 -12.90 6.46 10.78
C HIS A 155 -14.30 6.83 11.31
N HIS A 156 -14.35 7.74 12.29
CA HIS A 156 -15.61 8.22 12.88
C HIS A 156 -16.38 9.17 11.96
N ASP A 157 -15.70 10.03 11.19
CA ASP A 157 -16.31 11.12 10.42
C ASP A 157 -16.59 10.73 8.97
N SER A 158 -15.82 9.81 8.40
CA SER A 158 -15.99 9.35 7.01
C SER A 158 -17.37 8.72 6.78
N ASN A 159 -17.99 8.95 5.63
CA ASN A 159 -19.28 8.33 5.30
C ASN A 159 -19.17 7.63 3.95
N SER A 160 -19.55 6.35 3.91
CA SER A 160 -19.60 5.63 2.64
C SER A 160 -20.64 6.27 1.71
N PRO A 161 -20.27 6.66 0.48
CA PRO A 161 -21.18 7.34 -0.45
C PRO A 161 -22.36 6.46 -0.86
N THR A 162 -22.25 5.14 -0.66
CA THR A 162 -23.31 4.17 -0.96
C THR A 162 -23.98 3.58 0.29
N GLY A 163 -23.44 3.87 1.48
CA GLY A 163 -23.79 3.17 2.73
C GLY A 163 -23.28 1.72 2.80
N LYS A 164 -22.52 1.25 1.79
CA LYS A 164 -21.99 -0.11 1.67
C LYS A 164 -20.49 -0.17 1.98
N PHE A 165 -19.96 -1.39 2.11
CA PHE A 165 -18.52 -1.66 2.17
C PHE A 165 -17.94 -1.76 0.76
N GLY A 166 -16.69 -1.35 0.57
CA GLY A 166 -16.02 -1.33 -0.74
C GLY A 166 -15.59 0.05 -1.19
N PHE A 167 -15.29 0.20 -2.47
CA PHE A 167 -14.79 1.42 -3.08
C PHE A 167 -15.26 1.54 -4.54
N HIS A 168 -15.28 2.77 -5.08
CA HIS A 168 -15.72 3.04 -6.46
C HIS A 168 -14.65 2.73 -7.51
N SER A 169 -13.40 2.61 -7.10
CA SER A 169 -12.27 2.23 -7.97
C SER A 169 -11.54 1.03 -7.38
N THR A 170 -10.95 0.20 -8.23
CA THR A 170 -9.97 -0.79 -7.78
C THR A 170 -8.76 -0.08 -7.20
N THR A 171 -8.31 -0.51 -6.03
CA THR A 171 -7.09 -0.05 -5.37
C THR A 171 -6.07 -1.18 -5.29
N CYS A 172 -4.80 -0.86 -5.01
CA CYS A 172 -3.72 -1.85 -4.96
C CYS A 172 -2.99 -1.79 -3.60
N GLN A 173 -2.61 -2.96 -3.10
CA GLN A 173 -1.67 -3.13 -1.99
C GLN A 173 -0.34 -3.60 -2.57
N GLY A 174 0.67 -2.72 -2.53
CA GLY A 174 1.81 -2.86 -3.42
C GLY A 174 1.34 -2.90 -4.88
N ARG A 175 1.78 -3.92 -5.63
CA ARG A 175 1.38 -4.13 -7.04
C ARG A 175 0.08 -4.91 -7.22
N THR A 176 -0.49 -5.40 -6.12
CA THR A 176 -1.59 -6.37 -6.15
C THR A 176 -2.94 -5.65 -6.05
N SER A 177 -3.77 -5.78 -7.08
CA SER A 177 -5.13 -5.25 -7.06
C SER A 177 -5.98 -5.93 -5.99
N GLN A 178 -6.79 -5.14 -5.28
CA GLN A 178 -7.70 -5.62 -4.24
C GLN A 178 -9.12 -5.88 -4.81
N CYS A 179 -9.86 -6.81 -4.20
CA CYS A 179 -11.26 -7.08 -4.54
C CYS A 179 -12.20 -6.19 -3.70
N VAL A 180 -12.30 -4.90 -4.05
CA VAL A 180 -13.00 -3.86 -3.26
C VAL A 180 -14.37 -3.44 -3.80
N GLY A 181 -14.99 -4.26 -4.65
CA GLY A 181 -16.33 -3.96 -5.19
C GLY A 181 -17.40 -3.87 -4.10
N TRP A 182 -18.40 -3.00 -4.30
CA TRP A 182 -19.43 -2.70 -3.30
C TRP A 182 -20.20 -3.93 -2.81
N GLU A 183 -20.40 -4.02 -1.49
CA GLU A 183 -21.14 -5.08 -0.82
C GLU A 183 -21.84 -4.54 0.45
N GLU A 184 -23.09 -4.95 0.65
CA GLU A 184 -23.90 -4.48 1.79
C GLU A 184 -23.51 -5.19 3.09
N ASN A 185 -23.17 -6.47 3.00
CA ASN A 185 -22.86 -7.28 4.16
C ASN A 185 -21.35 -7.38 4.39
N TRP A 186 -20.88 -6.91 5.55
CA TRP A 186 -19.47 -6.94 5.91
C TRP A 186 -18.84 -8.34 5.91
N THR A 187 -19.55 -9.34 6.45
CA THR A 187 -19.08 -10.74 6.47
C THR A 187 -18.82 -11.24 5.06
N VAL A 188 -19.74 -10.95 4.12
CA VAL A 188 -19.60 -11.30 2.70
C VAL A 188 -18.45 -10.54 2.05
N PHE A 189 -18.33 -9.23 2.32
CA PHE A 189 -17.25 -8.40 1.77
C PHE A 189 -15.88 -8.92 2.21
N PHE A 190 -15.69 -9.11 3.51
CA PHE A 190 -14.42 -9.60 4.06
C PHE A 190 -14.08 -11.01 3.56
N ALA A 191 -15.07 -11.91 3.46
CA ALA A 191 -14.85 -13.24 2.91
C ALA A 191 -14.37 -13.19 1.45
N LYS A 192 -14.97 -12.34 0.61
CA LYS A 192 -14.54 -12.12 -0.79
C LYS A 192 -13.12 -11.54 -0.85
N LEU A 193 -12.85 -10.54 -0.02
CA LEU A 193 -11.56 -9.87 0.06
C LEU A 193 -10.44 -10.84 0.47
N LEU A 194 -10.68 -11.66 1.49
CA LEU A 194 -9.73 -12.67 1.94
C LEU A 194 -9.56 -13.81 0.93
N GLN A 195 -10.66 -14.31 0.33
CA GLN A 195 -10.58 -15.36 -0.68
C GLN A 195 -9.73 -14.92 -1.88
N HIS A 196 -9.90 -13.67 -2.33
CA HIS A 196 -9.11 -13.09 -3.42
C HIS A 196 -7.60 -13.17 -3.16
N VAL A 197 -7.13 -12.72 -2.00
CA VAL A 197 -5.69 -12.76 -1.70
C VAL A 197 -5.15 -14.16 -1.47
N ILE A 198 -5.99 -15.11 -1.04
CA ILE A 198 -5.58 -16.50 -0.92
C ILE A 198 -5.49 -17.18 -2.30
N ASP A 199 -6.34 -16.80 -3.26
CA ASP A 199 -6.22 -17.29 -4.63
C ASP A 199 -4.93 -16.77 -5.27
N LEU A 200 -4.56 -15.52 -5.02
CA LEU A 200 -3.26 -14.97 -5.41
C LEU A 200 -2.08 -15.68 -4.72
N ASP A 201 -2.18 -15.96 -3.42
CA ASP A 201 -1.15 -16.75 -2.70
C ASP A 201 -0.98 -18.15 -3.31
N LEU A 202 -2.07 -18.78 -3.74
CA LEU A 202 -1.99 -20.08 -4.42
C LEU A 202 -1.22 -19.99 -5.75
N GLU A 203 -1.45 -18.91 -6.51
CA GLU A 203 -0.77 -18.67 -7.79
C GLU A 203 0.73 -18.37 -7.61
N VAL A 204 1.08 -17.56 -6.61
CA VAL A 204 2.47 -17.12 -6.36
C VAL A 204 3.28 -18.13 -5.57
N ASN A 205 2.74 -18.61 -4.44
CA ASN A 205 3.45 -19.44 -3.47
C ASN A 205 3.12 -20.94 -3.56
N GLY A 206 2.25 -21.32 -4.50
CA GLY A 206 1.88 -22.71 -4.75
C GLY A 206 0.96 -23.32 -3.69
N TYR A 207 0.46 -24.52 -3.98
CA TYR A 207 -0.49 -25.22 -3.12
C TYR A 207 0.14 -25.72 -1.82
N TRP A 208 -0.54 -25.49 -0.69
CA TRP A 208 -0.16 -26.01 0.62
C TRP A 208 -1.37 -26.65 1.31
N GLU A 209 -1.41 -27.99 1.39
CA GLU A 209 -2.58 -28.76 1.83
C GLU A 209 -3.07 -28.41 3.25
N PRO A 210 -2.21 -28.31 4.29
CA PRO A 210 -2.60 -27.79 5.60
C PRO A 210 -3.31 -26.44 5.53
N LEU A 211 -2.75 -25.47 4.80
CA LEU A 211 -3.36 -24.15 4.64
C LEU A 211 -4.70 -24.23 3.93
N ASP A 212 -4.84 -25.08 2.90
CA ASP A 212 -6.10 -25.28 2.20
C ASP A 212 -7.23 -25.81 3.11
N LYS A 213 -6.92 -26.77 3.98
CA LYS A 213 -7.88 -27.29 4.96
C LYS A 213 -8.30 -26.20 5.95
N VAL A 214 -7.34 -25.47 6.52
CA VAL A 214 -7.60 -24.43 7.52
C VAL A 214 -8.36 -23.25 6.91
N LYS A 215 -7.96 -22.75 5.73
CA LYS A 215 -8.65 -21.62 5.07
C LYS A 215 -10.11 -21.94 4.76
N LYS A 216 -10.41 -23.15 4.28
CA LYS A 216 -11.77 -23.57 3.95
C LYS A 216 -12.66 -23.59 5.20
N ARG A 217 -12.13 -24.10 6.31
CA ARG A 217 -12.83 -24.11 7.61
C ARG A 217 -13.04 -22.69 8.15
N LEU A 218 -12.01 -21.84 8.07
CA LEU A 218 -12.05 -20.44 8.48
C LEU A 218 -13.14 -19.67 7.73
N ILE A 219 -13.09 -19.67 6.39
CA ILE A 219 -14.03 -18.93 5.53
C ILE A 219 -15.46 -19.43 5.73
N LYS A 220 -15.65 -20.74 5.83
CA LYS A 220 -16.99 -21.34 5.93
C LYS A 220 -17.64 -21.18 7.31
N HIS A 221 -16.87 -21.18 8.39
CA HIS A 221 -17.42 -21.29 9.74
C HIS A 221 -17.00 -20.16 10.68
N VAL A 222 -15.71 -19.79 10.67
CA VAL A 222 -15.18 -18.80 11.61
C VAL A 222 -15.55 -17.39 11.20
N ILE A 223 -15.41 -17.04 9.92
CA ILE A 223 -15.74 -15.70 9.42
C ILE A 223 -17.20 -15.35 9.71
N PRO A 224 -18.21 -16.17 9.34
CA PRO A 224 -19.59 -15.90 9.71
C PRO A 224 -19.79 -15.79 11.22
N ARG A 225 -19.22 -16.70 12.01
CA ARG A 225 -19.39 -16.68 13.47
C ARG A 225 -18.84 -15.39 14.10
N LEU A 226 -17.65 -14.95 13.72
CA LEU A 226 -17.02 -13.77 14.31
C LEU A 226 -17.62 -12.46 13.78
N LEU A 227 -17.91 -12.39 12.49
CA LEU A 227 -18.33 -11.13 11.86
C LEU A 227 -19.85 -10.92 11.92
N ASP A 228 -20.68 -11.97 11.89
CA ASP A 228 -22.13 -11.79 12.09
C ASP A 228 -22.45 -11.43 13.55
N ALA A 229 -21.54 -11.72 14.50
CA ALA A 229 -21.64 -11.24 15.88
C ALA A 229 -21.65 -9.71 15.98
N LEU A 230 -21.03 -8.99 15.03
CA LEU A 230 -20.99 -7.53 14.97
C LEU A 230 -22.32 -6.89 14.54
N ILE A 231 -23.22 -7.66 13.92
CA ILE A 231 -24.48 -7.18 13.34
C ILE A 231 -25.72 -7.91 13.87
N SER A 232 -25.52 -8.85 14.81
CA SER A 232 -26.59 -9.55 15.51
C SER A 232 -26.96 -8.83 16.81
N ASP A 233 -28.07 -9.23 17.43
CA ASP A 233 -28.57 -8.67 18.70
C ASP A 233 -28.80 -7.14 18.66
N GLY A 234 -29.17 -6.61 17.49
CA GLY A 234 -29.37 -5.17 17.28
C GLY A 234 -28.09 -4.35 17.16
N ARG A 235 -26.92 -4.99 17.08
CA ARG A 235 -25.64 -4.33 16.78
C ARG A 235 -25.57 -3.97 15.31
N SER A 236 -24.69 -3.03 14.99
CA SER A 236 -24.39 -2.60 13.63
C SER A 236 -22.97 -2.10 13.55
N ILE A 237 -22.35 -2.24 12.39
CA ILE A 237 -21.05 -1.63 12.08
C ILE A 237 -21.19 -0.62 10.95
N LYS A 238 -20.39 0.42 11.04
CA LYS A 238 -20.31 1.49 10.06
C LYS A 238 -19.21 1.16 9.04
N PRO A 239 -19.46 1.31 7.72
CA PRO A 239 -18.38 1.37 6.73
C PRO A 239 -17.59 2.67 6.92
N SER A 240 -16.39 2.53 7.51
CA SER A 240 -15.43 3.62 7.72
C SER A 240 -14.38 3.62 6.60
N LEU A 241 -13.99 4.80 6.13
CA LEU A 241 -12.91 4.93 5.13
C LEU A 241 -11.58 4.54 5.76
N LEU A 242 -10.92 3.52 5.22
CA LEU A 242 -9.60 3.08 5.66
C LEU A 242 -8.50 3.65 4.76
N HIS A 243 -7.31 3.84 5.32
CA HIS A 243 -6.08 3.98 4.55
C HIS A 243 -5.66 2.62 3.95
N SER A 244 -5.82 1.58 4.76
CA SER A 244 -5.60 0.15 4.49
C SER A 244 -4.16 -0.30 4.23
N ASP A 245 -3.19 0.56 3.90
CA ASP A 245 -1.75 0.21 3.96
C ASP A 245 -1.03 1.08 4.99
N LEU A 246 -1.62 1.26 6.18
CA LEU A 246 -1.04 2.17 7.18
C LEU A 246 0.01 1.47 8.04
N TRP A 247 1.27 1.85 7.83
CA TRP A 247 2.45 1.45 8.63
C TRP A 247 3.44 2.62 8.66
N GLU A 248 4.51 2.54 9.44
CA GLU A 248 5.41 3.68 9.65
C GLU A 248 6.04 4.24 8.35
N GLY A 249 6.26 3.40 7.34
CA GLY A 249 6.80 3.85 6.04
C GLY A 249 5.81 4.66 5.20
N ASN A 250 4.52 4.54 5.49
CA ASN A 250 3.43 5.31 4.86
C ASN A 250 2.95 6.46 5.78
N THR A 251 3.81 6.87 6.71
CA THR A 251 3.62 8.03 7.58
C THR A 251 4.80 8.98 7.44
N GLY A 252 4.57 10.27 7.70
CA GLY A 252 5.64 11.24 7.77
C GLY A 252 5.29 12.43 8.64
N THR A 253 6.30 12.99 9.29
CA THR A 253 6.14 14.13 10.20
C THR A 253 6.65 15.38 9.52
N LEU A 254 5.80 16.40 9.40
CA LEU A 254 6.17 17.66 8.78
C LEU A 254 7.15 18.43 9.67
N ALA A 255 8.38 18.60 9.19
CA ALA A 255 9.48 19.16 9.99
C ALA A 255 9.23 20.57 10.56
N THR A 256 8.32 21.34 9.95
CA THR A 256 8.04 22.72 10.35
C THR A 256 7.11 22.85 11.55
N ASN A 257 6.24 21.86 11.80
CA ASN A 257 5.23 21.95 12.86
C ASN A 257 4.92 20.63 13.57
N GLY A 258 5.61 19.54 13.24
CA GLY A 258 5.45 18.24 13.87
C GLY A 258 4.14 17.52 13.53
N ARG A 259 3.38 17.98 12.53
CA ARG A 259 2.13 17.31 12.13
C ARG A 259 2.42 16.01 11.38
N VAL A 260 1.72 14.95 11.76
CA VAL A 260 1.73 13.65 11.08
C VAL A 260 0.82 13.70 9.84
N TYR A 261 1.32 13.16 8.74
CA TYR A 261 0.58 12.89 7.51
C TYR A 261 0.69 11.40 7.15
N ILE A 262 -0.34 10.90 6.48
CA ILE A 262 -0.37 9.55 5.88
C ILE A 262 -0.46 9.66 4.35
N PHE A 263 0.13 8.71 3.63
CA PHE A 263 0.22 8.69 2.18
C PHE A 263 0.35 7.26 1.66
N ASP A 264 0.28 7.07 0.34
CA ASP A 264 0.34 5.75 -0.31
C ASP A 264 -0.82 4.83 0.11
N ALA A 265 -2.03 5.39 0.11
CA ALA A 265 -3.24 4.69 0.52
C ALA A 265 -3.77 3.72 -0.54
N ALA A 266 -4.40 2.65 -0.04
CA ALA A 266 -5.06 1.62 -0.83
C ALA A 266 -6.57 1.52 -0.48
N SER A 267 -7.19 2.67 -0.26
CA SER A 267 -8.44 2.83 0.49
C SER A 267 -9.65 2.03 0.01
N PHE A 268 -10.51 1.71 0.98
CA PHE A 268 -11.88 1.26 0.78
C PHE A 268 -12.67 1.48 2.09
N TYR A 269 -14.00 1.46 2.02
CA TYR A 269 -14.87 1.52 3.19
C TYR A 269 -15.03 0.12 3.81
N ALA A 270 -14.70 -0.01 5.10
CA ALA A 270 -14.64 -1.28 5.82
C ALA A 270 -14.95 -1.11 7.32
N HIS A 271 -14.98 -2.21 8.07
CA HIS A 271 -14.99 -2.13 9.53
C HIS A 271 -13.65 -1.54 10.02
N ASN A 272 -13.72 -0.47 10.83
CA ASN A 272 -12.55 0.30 11.30
C ASN A 272 -11.47 -0.55 12.02
N GLU A 273 -11.86 -1.63 12.71
CA GLU A 273 -10.92 -2.53 13.37
C GLU A 273 -9.95 -3.23 12.41
N MET A 274 -10.28 -3.30 11.11
CA MET A 274 -9.40 -3.87 10.10
C MET A 274 -8.11 -3.04 9.93
N GLU A 275 -8.15 -1.71 9.99
CA GLU A 275 -6.93 -0.89 9.87
C GLU A 275 -5.92 -1.20 10.98
N VAL A 276 -6.40 -1.33 12.22
CA VAL A 276 -5.56 -1.63 13.39
C VAL A 276 -4.98 -3.04 13.30
N ALA A 277 -5.65 -3.96 12.61
CA ALA A 277 -5.13 -5.31 12.38
C ALA A 277 -3.91 -5.33 11.46
N ASN A 278 -3.73 -4.33 10.60
CA ASN A 278 -2.52 -4.17 9.79
C ASN A 278 -1.27 -3.97 10.67
N TRP A 279 -1.45 -3.41 11.88
CA TRP A 279 -0.36 -3.16 12.82
C TRP A 279 0.07 -4.42 13.60
N ARG A 280 -0.67 -5.53 13.49
CA ARG A 280 -0.35 -6.76 14.25
C ARG A 280 0.97 -7.41 13.81
N GLY A 281 1.39 -7.21 12.56
CA GLY A 281 2.63 -7.75 12.03
C GLY A 281 3.86 -7.10 12.67
N TYR A 282 4.64 -7.87 13.45
CA TYR A 282 5.83 -7.36 14.17
C TYR A 282 7.00 -6.95 13.27
N TYR A 283 6.89 -7.20 11.96
CA TYR A 283 7.80 -6.68 10.94
C TYR A 283 7.57 -5.18 10.65
N ASN A 284 6.50 -4.58 11.18
CA ASN A 284 6.28 -3.15 11.19
C ASN A 284 6.54 -2.59 12.60
N LYS A 285 7.25 -1.47 12.71
CA LYS A 285 7.52 -0.81 14.00
C LYS A 285 6.26 -0.23 14.65
N ILE A 286 5.24 0.10 13.86
CA ILE A 286 3.94 0.53 14.38
C ILE A 286 3.21 -0.55 15.19
N SER A 287 3.71 -1.80 15.18
CA SER A 287 3.18 -2.91 16.00
C SER A 287 3.38 -2.73 17.51
N ASP A 288 4.15 -1.73 17.93
CA ASP A 288 4.22 -1.35 19.35
C ASP A 288 2.81 -1.12 19.90
N GLU A 289 2.51 -1.78 21.02
CA GLU A 289 1.20 -1.75 21.65
C GLU A 289 0.72 -0.33 22.00
N VAL A 290 1.62 0.64 22.11
CA VAL A 290 1.27 2.04 22.32
C VAL A 290 0.33 2.57 21.24
N TYR A 291 0.54 2.22 19.96
CA TYR A 291 -0.32 2.71 18.86
C TYR A 291 -1.71 2.10 18.94
N THR A 292 -1.78 0.78 19.10
CA THR A 292 -3.06 0.06 19.22
C THR A 292 -3.84 0.55 20.45
N LYS A 293 -3.20 0.65 21.62
CA LYS A 293 -3.85 1.17 22.84
C LYS A 293 -4.31 2.61 22.70
N THR A 294 -3.51 3.47 22.05
CA THR A 294 -3.86 4.87 21.83
C THR A 294 -5.06 5.01 20.91
N TYR A 295 -5.08 4.31 19.77
CA TYR A 295 -6.24 4.27 18.88
C TYR A 295 -7.50 3.79 19.60
N LEU A 296 -7.42 2.68 20.36
CA LEU A 296 -8.57 2.15 21.10
C LEU A 296 -9.10 3.06 22.20
N SER A 297 -8.28 4.00 22.70
CA SER A 297 -8.72 5.03 23.64
C SER A 297 -9.64 6.08 22.98
N TYR A 298 -9.45 6.30 21.68
CA TYR A 298 -10.26 7.20 20.86
C TYR A 298 -11.44 6.51 20.18
N PHE A 299 -11.24 5.26 19.73
CA PHE A 299 -12.26 4.44 19.09
C PHE A 299 -12.30 3.06 19.75
N PRO A 300 -13.14 2.88 20.80
CA PRO A 300 -13.20 1.63 21.54
C PRO A 300 -13.63 0.43 20.67
N PRO A 301 -13.26 -0.81 21.06
CA PRO A 301 -13.66 -2.01 20.34
C PRO A 301 -15.17 -2.13 20.13
N SER A 302 -15.56 -2.62 18.95
CA SER A 302 -16.94 -2.96 18.62
C SER A 302 -17.44 -4.12 19.48
N GLU A 303 -18.74 -4.13 19.78
CA GLU A 303 -19.34 -5.26 20.50
C GLU A 303 -19.48 -6.49 19.58
N PRO A 304 -19.26 -7.72 20.09
CA PRO A 304 -18.83 -8.04 21.45
C PRO A 304 -17.33 -7.74 21.68
N LYS A 305 -17.03 -6.91 22.70
CA LYS A 305 -15.64 -6.48 22.98
C LYS A 305 -14.70 -7.63 23.34
N ALA A 306 -15.23 -8.69 23.95
CA ALA A 306 -14.47 -9.87 24.34
C ALA A 306 -13.86 -10.61 23.13
N GLU A 307 -14.38 -10.39 21.92
CA GLU A 307 -13.90 -11.02 20.68
C GLU A 307 -13.04 -10.06 19.83
N TRP A 308 -12.68 -8.87 20.35
CA TRP A 308 -11.88 -7.89 19.60
C TRP A 308 -10.54 -8.44 19.14
N GLU A 309 -9.79 -9.10 20.03
CA GLU A 309 -8.49 -9.72 19.69
C GLU A 309 -8.63 -10.80 18.61
N ASP A 310 -9.74 -11.54 18.62
CA ASP A 310 -10.00 -12.57 17.61
C ASP A 310 -10.30 -11.95 16.25
N ARG A 311 -11.04 -10.84 16.21
CA ARG A 311 -11.29 -10.08 14.99
C ARG A 311 -10.03 -9.39 14.48
N ASN A 312 -9.23 -8.79 15.35
CA ASN A 312 -7.94 -8.20 15.00
C ASN A 312 -7.01 -9.26 14.37
N ARG A 313 -6.93 -10.46 14.97
CA ARG A 313 -6.21 -11.59 14.39
C ARG A 313 -6.82 -12.07 13.07
N LEU A 314 -8.13 -12.12 12.94
CA LEU A 314 -8.79 -12.51 11.69
C LEU A 314 -8.46 -11.52 10.56
N TYR A 315 -8.53 -10.23 10.84
CA TYR A 315 -8.23 -9.18 9.87
C TYR A 315 -6.75 -9.14 9.50
N SER A 316 -5.84 -9.43 10.43
CA SER A 316 -4.40 -9.47 10.13
C SER A 316 -4.04 -10.59 9.16
N VAL A 317 -4.84 -11.66 9.07
CA VAL A 317 -4.65 -12.72 8.07
C VAL A 317 -4.70 -12.15 6.66
N TYR A 318 -5.62 -11.22 6.36
CA TYR A 318 -5.67 -10.56 5.04
C TYR A 318 -4.33 -9.87 4.72
N TYR A 319 -3.84 -9.05 5.65
CA TYR A 319 -2.60 -8.30 5.49
C TYR A 319 -1.38 -9.22 5.36
N ASN A 320 -1.31 -10.28 6.15
CA ASN A 320 -0.21 -11.24 6.07
C ASN A 320 -0.22 -12.02 4.75
N VAL A 321 -1.38 -12.44 4.26
CA VAL A 321 -1.47 -13.16 2.97
C VAL A 321 -1.09 -12.24 1.81
N ILE A 322 -1.62 -11.01 1.76
CA ILE A 322 -1.25 -10.08 0.68
C ILE A 322 0.20 -9.60 0.78
N TYR A 323 0.75 -9.52 1.99
CA TYR A 323 2.18 -9.28 2.19
C TYR A 323 3.02 -10.41 1.61
N SER A 324 2.64 -11.66 1.88
CA SER A 324 3.30 -12.85 1.34
C SER A 324 3.28 -12.91 -0.19
N VAL A 325 2.19 -12.46 -0.82
CA VAL A 325 2.07 -12.36 -2.28
C VAL A 325 3.04 -11.33 -2.88
N ASN A 326 3.34 -10.25 -2.14
CA ASN A 326 4.12 -9.12 -2.67
C ASN A 326 5.63 -9.18 -2.36
N HIS A 327 6.11 -10.11 -1.52
CA HIS A 327 7.51 -10.12 -1.05
C HIS A 327 8.11 -11.53 -1.03
N GLU A 328 9.23 -11.75 -1.74
CA GLU A 328 9.87 -13.07 -1.79
C GLU A 328 10.61 -13.43 -0.50
N SER A 329 11.42 -12.53 0.05
CA SER A 329 12.40 -12.92 1.09
C SER A 329 11.75 -13.22 2.44
N GLN A 330 10.69 -12.47 2.79
CA GLN A 330 9.92 -12.69 4.02
C GLN A 330 8.57 -13.36 3.76
N GLY A 331 8.15 -13.50 2.51
CA GLY A 331 6.80 -13.97 2.18
C GLY A 331 6.48 -15.34 2.74
N THR A 332 7.45 -16.26 2.78
CA THR A 332 7.25 -17.60 3.37
C THR A 332 6.95 -17.51 4.87
N ALA A 333 7.71 -16.72 5.63
CA ALA A 333 7.52 -16.59 7.07
C ALA A 333 6.18 -15.92 7.41
N VAL A 334 5.80 -14.88 6.66
CA VAL A 334 4.51 -14.21 6.83
C VAL A 334 3.33 -15.11 6.42
N ARG A 335 3.49 -15.95 5.40
CA ARG A 335 2.51 -16.98 5.03
C ARG A 335 2.26 -17.98 6.15
N GLN A 336 3.33 -18.43 6.82
CA GLN A 336 3.26 -19.33 7.97
C GLN A 336 2.62 -18.66 9.20
N LEU A 337 2.84 -17.35 9.39
CA LEU A 337 2.15 -16.56 10.40
C LEU A 337 0.65 -16.51 10.13
N ALA A 338 0.24 -16.20 8.89
CA ALA A 338 -1.16 -16.23 8.49
C ALA A 338 -1.79 -17.61 8.75
N PHE A 339 -1.12 -18.69 8.35
CA PHE A 339 -1.57 -20.06 8.63
C PHE A 339 -1.79 -20.30 10.14
N SER A 340 -0.84 -19.90 10.98
CA SER A 340 -0.90 -20.08 12.43
C SER A 340 -2.07 -19.31 13.06
N ASP A 341 -2.33 -18.09 12.58
CA ASP A 341 -3.47 -17.28 13.03
C ASP A 341 -4.80 -17.86 12.58
N MET A 342 -4.91 -18.33 11.34
CA MET A 342 -6.12 -19.03 10.87
C MET A 342 -6.37 -20.30 11.71
N TYR A 343 -5.30 -21.07 12.00
CA TYR A 343 -5.39 -22.30 12.77
C TYR A 343 -5.87 -22.04 14.20
N TYR A 344 -5.32 -21.02 14.86
CA TYR A 344 -5.76 -20.58 16.19
C TYR A 344 -7.27 -20.29 16.22
N LEU A 345 -7.75 -19.51 15.26
CA LEU A 345 -9.16 -19.12 15.19
C LEU A 345 -10.06 -20.32 14.89
N VAL A 346 -9.63 -21.22 14.00
CA VAL A 346 -10.35 -22.47 13.72
C VAL A 346 -10.46 -23.33 14.97
N ASN A 347 -9.38 -23.53 15.74
CA ASN A 347 -9.43 -24.29 16.98
C ASN A 347 -10.40 -23.70 18.00
N LYS A 348 -10.47 -22.37 18.09
CA LYS A 348 -11.33 -21.68 19.06
C LYS A 348 -12.81 -21.70 18.68
N PHE A 349 -13.14 -21.49 17.40
CA PHE A 349 -14.53 -21.25 16.98
C PHE A 349 -15.15 -22.36 16.14
N ALA A 350 -14.34 -23.18 15.48
CA ALA A 350 -14.84 -24.23 14.58
C ALA A 350 -13.85 -25.42 14.48
N PRO A 351 -13.48 -26.04 15.62
CA PRO A 351 -12.43 -27.05 15.65
C PRO A 351 -12.70 -28.19 14.68
N PHE A 352 -11.63 -28.78 14.18
CA PHE A 352 -11.73 -30.02 13.40
C PHE A 352 -12.17 -31.17 14.30
N PRO A 353 -12.92 -32.15 13.76
CA PRO A 353 -13.12 -33.42 14.45
C PRO A 353 -11.79 -34.09 14.80
N GLU A 354 -11.82 -34.95 15.82
CA GLU A 354 -10.64 -35.69 16.26
C GLU A 354 -10.02 -36.48 15.10
N GLY A 355 -8.71 -36.27 14.87
CA GLY A 355 -7.97 -36.91 13.77
C GLY A 355 -8.12 -36.27 12.39
N GLU A 356 -8.96 -35.24 12.21
CA GLU A 356 -9.15 -34.56 10.91
C GLU A 356 -8.35 -33.26 10.77
N ALA A 357 -7.77 -32.78 11.88
CA ALA A 357 -6.95 -31.58 11.93
C ALA A 357 -5.66 -31.75 11.09
N PRO A 358 -5.27 -30.77 10.25
CA PRO A 358 -3.98 -30.81 9.58
C PRO A 358 -2.82 -30.70 10.59
N PRO A 359 -1.60 -31.15 10.28
CA PRO A 359 -0.48 -31.02 11.20
C PRO A 359 -0.14 -29.55 11.47
N HIS A 360 0.34 -29.27 12.68
CA HIS A 360 1.01 -28.00 13.00
C HIS A 360 2.39 -27.96 12.34
N LEU A 361 2.86 -26.74 12.04
CA LEU A 361 4.26 -26.51 11.67
C LEU A 361 5.18 -26.96 12.80
N GLN A 362 6.21 -27.72 12.46
CA GLN A 362 7.30 -28.05 13.37
C GLN A 362 8.24 -26.86 13.51
N GLU A 363 8.94 -26.72 14.64
CA GLU A 363 9.89 -25.62 14.85
C GLU A 363 10.96 -25.54 13.74
N SER A 364 11.38 -26.70 13.20
CA SER A 364 12.34 -26.77 12.10
C SER A 364 11.80 -26.28 10.74
N GLU A 365 10.49 -26.16 10.59
CA GLU A 365 9.82 -25.71 9.37
C GLU A 365 9.51 -24.20 9.39
N ILE A 366 9.57 -23.56 10.57
CA ILE A 366 9.25 -22.15 10.73
C ILE A 366 10.38 -21.30 10.13
N ALA A 367 10.04 -20.55 9.08
CA ALA A 367 10.93 -19.59 8.46
C ALA A 367 11.15 -18.38 9.38
N SER A 368 12.37 -17.85 9.39
CA SER A 368 12.71 -16.66 10.16
C SER A 368 12.05 -15.43 9.54
N LEU A 369 11.48 -14.57 10.37
CA LEU A 369 10.94 -13.27 9.96
C LEU A 369 11.77 -12.16 10.61
N SER A 370 12.26 -11.23 9.79
CA SER A 370 12.95 -10.04 10.30
C SER A 370 11.98 -9.12 11.04
N ALA A 371 12.50 -8.37 12.01
CA ALA A 371 11.77 -7.25 12.61
C ALA A 371 11.72 -6.01 11.68
N GLU A 372 12.48 -6.01 10.59
CA GLU A 372 12.44 -4.98 9.55
C GLU A 372 11.59 -5.47 8.37
N ARG A 373 10.60 -4.68 7.97
CA ARG A 373 9.74 -4.96 6.82
C ARG A 373 10.57 -5.18 5.56
N ASP A 374 10.28 -6.27 4.86
CA ASP A 374 10.81 -6.53 3.52
C ASP A 374 10.42 -5.43 2.53
N HIS A 375 11.38 -5.05 1.69
CA HIS A 375 11.20 -4.20 0.52
C HIS A 375 11.66 -4.90 -0.77
N THR A 376 12.05 -6.16 -0.68
CA THR A 376 12.53 -7.00 -1.79
C THR A 376 11.36 -7.59 -2.58
N LEU A 377 11.62 -7.78 -3.86
CA LEU A 377 10.65 -7.96 -4.95
C LEU A 377 10.01 -9.36 -4.95
N ALA A 378 8.87 -9.47 -5.65
CA ALA A 378 8.33 -10.68 -6.26
C ALA A 378 8.00 -10.42 -7.75
#